data_AF-A0A959FUP3-F1
#
_entry.id   AF-A0A959FUP3-F1
#
_cell.length_a   1.000
_cell.length_b   1.000
_cell.length_c   1.000
_cell.angle_alpha   90.00
_cell.angle_beta   90.00
_cell.angle_gamma   90.00
#
_symmetry.space_group_name_H-M   'P 1'
#
loop_
_entity.id
_entity.type
_entity.pdbx_description
1 polymer ?
#
loop_
_entity_poly.entity_id
_entity_poly.type
_entity_poly.pdbx_seq_one_letter_code
_entity_poly.pdbx_strand_id
1 'polypeptide(L)'
;VPFTKAYSGLTDAEFQEITNWVRKNTIERFGPVRSVPPEHVFEIAFEGINRSTRHKSGVALRFPRINRWRKDKPVREANTLQDLLDLLGQGG
;
A
#
# COMPACT_ATOMS: atom_id res chain seq x y z
N VAL A 1 10.46 0.41 -0.98
CA VAL A 1 10.16 1.26 -2.17
C VAL A 1 8.66 1.37 -2.34
N PRO A 2 8.09 2.55 -2.65
CA PRO A 2 6.66 2.65 -2.96
C PRO A 2 6.32 1.87 -4.23
N PHE A 3 5.25 1.07 -4.19
CA PHE A 3 4.82 0.28 -5.36
C PHE A 3 3.42 0.65 -5.88
N THR A 4 2.58 1.28 -5.05
CA THR A 4 1.23 1.71 -5.45
C THR A 4 0.73 2.87 -4.57
N LYS A 5 -0.39 3.46 -4.97
CA LYS A 5 -1.25 4.33 -4.16
C LYS A 5 -2.66 3.78 -4.23
N ALA A 6 -3.34 3.70 -3.10
CA ALA A 6 -4.73 3.28 -3.00
C ALA A 6 -5.55 4.37 -2.29
N TYR A 7 -6.75 4.64 -2.79
CA TYR A 7 -7.56 5.78 -2.35
C TYR A 7 -8.94 5.38 -1.81
N SER A 8 -9.25 4.08 -1.83
CA SER A 8 -10.58 3.56 -1.50
C SER A 8 -10.49 2.23 -0.78
N GLY A 9 -11.62 1.82 -0.18
CA GLY A 9 -11.81 0.50 0.42
C GLY A 9 -11.68 0.43 1.94
N LEU A 10 -11.54 1.58 2.61
CA LEU A 10 -11.77 1.70 4.04
C LEU A 10 -13.20 2.19 4.29
N THR A 11 -13.79 1.77 5.41
CA THR A 11 -14.98 2.40 5.96
C THR A 11 -14.67 3.80 6.50
N ASP A 12 -15.69 4.64 6.68
CA ASP A 12 -15.50 5.99 7.26
C ASP A 12 -14.84 5.94 8.64
N ALA A 13 -15.22 4.95 9.46
CA ALA A 13 -14.64 4.76 10.79
C ALA A 13 -13.14 4.42 10.72
N GLU A 14 -12.75 3.50 9.83
CA GLU A 14 -11.34 3.15 9.61
C GLU A 14 -10.56 4.32 9.02
N PHE A 15 -11.16 5.06 8.08
CA PHE A 15 -10.52 6.22 7.48
C PHE A 15 -10.24 7.33 8.50
N GLN A 16 -11.18 7.56 9.42
CA GLN A 16 -10.99 8.49 10.53
C GLN A 16 -9.90 8.02 11.49
N GLU A 17 -9.87 6.73 11.81
CA GLU A 17 -8.87 6.11 12.68
C GLU A 17 -7.45 6.26 12.09
N ILE A 18 -7.23 5.87 10.84
CA ILE A 18 -5.91 6.00 10.20
C ILE A 18 -5.51 7.47 10.04
N THR A 19 -6.46 8.36 9.74
CA THR A 19 -6.20 9.81 9.65
C THR A 19 -5.71 10.37 10.99
N ASN A 20 -6.35 9.99 12.09
CA ASN A 20 -5.93 10.38 13.44
C ASN A 20 -4.53 9.84 13.78
N TRP A 21 -4.26 8.58 13.43
CA TRP A 21 -2.94 7.97 13.65
C TRP A 21 -1.85 8.66 12.81
N VAL A 22 -2.09 8.94 11.53
CA VAL A 22 -1.12 9.64 10.65
C VAL A 22 -0.77 11.02 11.20
N ARG A 23 -1.76 11.77 11.72
CA ARG A 23 -1.52 13.09 12.31
C ARG A 23 -0.61 13.03 13.54
N LYS A 24 -0.76 12.00 14.38
CA LYS A 24 0.03 11.79 15.60
C LYS A 24 1.44 11.23 15.31
N ASN A 25 1.61 10.47 14.23
CA ASN A 25 2.84 9.74 13.92
C ASN A 25 3.55 10.27 12.66
N THR A 26 3.33 11.53 12.27
CA THR A 26 4.06 12.12 11.13
C THR A 26 5.53 12.32 11.49
N ILE A 27 6.46 11.73 10.73
CA ILE A 27 7.91 11.94 10.84
C ILE A 27 8.32 13.19 10.05
N GLU A 28 7.87 13.27 8.79
CA GLU A 28 8.21 14.34 7.86
C GLU A 28 6.99 14.80 7.07
N ARG A 29 7.00 16.06 6.61
CA ARG A 29 5.94 16.64 5.80
C ARG A 29 6.49 17.26 4.52
N PHE A 30 5.88 16.89 3.40
CA PHE A 30 6.18 17.39 2.06
C PHE A 30 4.89 17.93 1.43
N GLY A 31 4.54 19.17 1.76
CA GLY A 31 3.26 19.77 1.37
C GLY A 31 2.07 18.97 1.93
N PRO A 32 1.20 18.37 1.08
CA PRO A 32 0.10 17.52 1.52
C PRO A 32 0.54 16.11 1.92
N VAL A 33 1.77 15.69 1.57
CA VAL A 33 2.27 14.34 1.83
C VAL A 33 2.90 14.27 3.22
N ARG A 34 2.60 13.20 3.96
CA ARG A 34 3.17 12.90 5.27
C ARG A 34 3.91 11.57 5.20
N SER A 35 5.14 11.54 5.70
CA SER A 35 5.88 10.31 5.98
C SER A 35 5.56 9.86 7.41
N VAL A 36 5.44 8.56 7.62
CA VAL A 36 5.06 7.94 8.90
C VAL A 36 5.91 6.68 9.13
N PRO A 37 6.06 6.18 10.37
CA PRO A 37 6.67 4.89 10.61
C PRO A 37 5.90 3.80 9.84
N PRO A 38 6.59 2.80 9.27
CA PRO A 38 5.91 1.64 8.71
C PRO A 38 5.33 0.81 9.87
N GLU A 39 4.02 0.87 10.06
CA GLU A 39 3.29 0.20 11.16
C GLU A 39 2.04 -0.54 10.68
N HIS A 40 1.26 0.09 9.80
CA HIS A 40 -0.02 -0.47 9.34
C HIS A 40 0.12 -1.35 8.11
N VAL A 41 -0.45 -2.55 8.16
CA VAL A 41 -0.50 -3.48 7.04
C VAL A 41 -1.88 -3.42 6.38
N PHE A 42 -1.90 -3.20 5.06
CA PHE A 42 -3.12 -3.22 4.26
C PHE A 42 -3.03 -4.31 3.21
N GLU A 43 -4.13 -5.03 3.05
CA GLU A 43 -4.32 -5.93 1.92
C GLU A 43 -4.80 -5.12 0.72
N ILE A 44 -4.12 -5.27 -0.41
CA ILE A 44 -4.40 -4.50 -1.63
C ILE A 44 -4.97 -5.43 -2.69
N ALA A 45 -6.21 -5.15 -3.12
CA ALA A 45 -6.81 -5.80 -4.27
C ALA A 45 -6.56 -4.98 -5.54
N PHE A 46 -6.38 -5.66 -6.68
CA PHE A 46 -6.16 -5.04 -7.98
C PHE A 46 -6.68 -5.97 -9.10
N GLU A 47 -6.94 -5.43 -10.28
CA GLU A 47 -7.45 -6.19 -11.44
C GLU A 47 -6.37 -6.72 -12.36
N GLY A 48 -5.15 -6.21 -12.24
CA GLY A 48 -4.02 -6.66 -13.05
C GLY A 48 -2.71 -6.05 -12.58
N ILE A 49 -1.61 -6.68 -12.98
CA ILE A 49 -0.24 -6.28 -12.66
C ILE A 49 0.59 -6.30 -13.95
N ASN A 50 1.40 -5.26 -14.16
CA ASN A 50 2.24 -5.11 -15.35
C ASN A 50 3.65 -4.66 -14.97
N ARG A 51 4.64 -5.02 -15.79
CA ARG A 51 5.99 -4.45 -15.71
C ARG A 51 5.93 -2.95 -16.01
N SER A 52 6.72 -2.16 -15.29
CA SER A 52 6.76 -0.70 -15.46
C SER A 52 8.16 -0.14 -15.29
N THR A 53 8.67 0.53 -16.32
CA THR A 53 9.94 1.28 -16.28
C THR A 53 9.80 2.65 -15.61
N ARG A 54 8.56 3.14 -15.45
CA ARG A 54 8.25 4.45 -14.83
C ARG A 54 8.30 4.41 -13.31
N HIS A 55 7.94 3.28 -12.69
CA HIS A 55 7.85 3.14 -11.25
C HIS A 55 9.14 2.51 -10.70
N LYS A 56 9.69 3.06 -9.62
CA LYS A 56 10.91 2.52 -8.98
C LYS A 56 10.76 1.07 -8.50
N SER A 57 9.53 0.62 -8.27
CA SER A 57 9.22 -0.78 -7.93
C SER A 57 9.34 -1.73 -9.13
N GLY A 58 9.41 -1.23 -10.36
CA GLY A 58 9.38 -2.05 -11.57
C GLY A 58 7.99 -2.57 -11.96
N VAL A 59 6.93 -2.20 -11.21
CA VAL A 59 5.56 -2.70 -11.38
C VAL A 59 4.52 -1.59 -11.42
N ALA A 60 3.41 -1.84 -12.10
CA ALA A 60 2.20 -1.01 -12.07
C ALA A 60 0.96 -1.89 -11.86
N LEU A 61 0.08 -1.49 -10.94
CA LEU A 61 -1.19 -2.18 -10.67
C LEU A 61 -2.35 -1.49 -11.38
N ARG A 62 -3.32 -2.27 -11.85
CA ARG A 62 -4.59 -1.79 -12.40
C ARG A 62 -5.66 -1.75 -11.31
N PHE A 63 -6.27 -0.59 -11.13
CA PHE A 63 -7.30 -0.31 -10.11
C PHE A 63 -6.98 -0.84 -8.70
N PRO A 64 -5.81 -0.47 -8.14
CA PRO A 64 -5.46 -0.84 -6.77
C PRO A 64 -6.39 -0.17 -5.76
N ARG A 65 -6.92 -0.95 -4.82
CA ARG A 65 -7.75 -0.49 -3.71
C ARG A 65 -7.41 -1.26 -2.44
N ILE A 66 -7.69 -0.67 -1.28
CA ILE A 66 -7.58 -1.38 -0.01
C ILE A 66 -8.71 -2.41 0.04
N ASN A 67 -8.39 -3.68 0.25
CA ASN A 67 -9.38 -4.73 0.48
C ASN A 67 -9.71 -4.84 1.97
N ARG A 68 -8.66 -4.75 2.81
CA ARG A 68 -8.78 -4.90 4.27
C ARG A 68 -7.60 -4.25 4.98
N TRP A 69 -7.85 -3.60 6.12
CA TRP A 69 -6.81 -3.27 7.08
C TRP A 69 -6.46 -4.50 7.92
N ARG A 70 -5.24 -5.02 7.76
CA ARG A 70 -4.74 -6.23 8.43
C ARG A 70 -4.17 -5.91 9.81
N LYS A 71 -5.05 -5.49 10.72
CA LYS A 71 -4.69 -5.25 12.14
C LYS A 71 -4.21 -6.53 12.85
N ASP A 72 -4.47 -7.69 12.26
CA ASP A 72 -4.00 -9.00 12.69
C ASP A 72 -2.54 -9.30 12.31
N LYS A 73 -1.91 -8.50 11.43
CA LYS A 73 -0.56 -8.76 10.93
C LYS A 73 0.44 -7.67 11.32
N PRO A 74 1.63 -8.03 11.83
CA PRO A 74 2.72 -7.08 11.98
C PRO A 74 3.39 -6.78 10.63
N VAL A 75 4.08 -5.64 10.54
CA VAL A 75 4.76 -5.17 9.31
C VAL A 75 5.75 -6.18 8.74
N ARG A 76 6.44 -6.94 9.60
CA ARG A 76 7.39 -7.99 9.18
C ARG A 76 6.74 -9.14 8.40
N GLU A 77 5.41 -9.25 8.43
CA GLU A 77 4.62 -10.25 7.70
C GLU A 77 3.94 -9.67 6.45
N ALA A 78 4.20 -8.40 6.12
CA ALA A 78 3.77 -7.82 4.85
C ALA A 78 4.53 -8.45 3.69
N ASN A 79 3.86 -8.58 2.54
CA ASN A 79 4.48 -9.10 1.32
C ASN A 79 5.66 -8.24 0.85
N THR A 80 6.62 -8.89 0.21
CA THR A 80 7.82 -8.26 -0.31
C THR A 80 7.64 -7.77 -1.74
N LEU A 81 8.59 -6.97 -2.24
CA LEU A 81 8.61 -6.63 -3.67
C LEU A 81 8.85 -7.87 -4.54
N GLN A 82 9.59 -8.86 -4.04
CA GLN A 82 9.82 -10.10 -4.78
C GLN A 82 8.50 -10.85 -4.99
N ASP A 83 7.65 -10.93 -3.96
CA ASP A 83 6.33 -11.54 -4.07
C ASP A 83 5.49 -10.90 -5.19
N LEU A 84 5.56 -9.56 -5.34
CA LEU A 84 4.90 -8.85 -6.44
C LEU A 84 5.50 -9.16 -7.81
N LEU A 85 6.83 -9.34 -7.89
CA LEU A 85 7.50 -9.71 -9.14
C LEU A 85 7.19 -11.14 -9.55
N ASP A 86 7.02 -12.05 -8.59
CA ASP A 86 6.67 -13.43 -8.85
C ASP A 86 5.24 -13.55 -9.43
N LEU A 87 4.32 -12.67 -9.02
CA LEU A 87 2.98 -12.57 -9.62
C LEU A 87 3.01 -12.17 -11.11
N LEU A 88 4.02 -11.42 -11.56
CA LEU A 88 4.17 -11.10 -12.99
C LEU A 88 4.56 -12.34 -13.83
N GLY A 89 5.25 -13.30 -13.22
CA GLY A 89 5.66 -14.54 -13.89
C GLY A 89 4.53 -15.57 -14.03
N GLN A 90 3.45 -15.41 -13.28
CA GLN A 90 2.30 -16.31 -13.25
C GLN A 90 1.17 -15.89 -14.21
N GLY A 91 1.23 -14.68 -14.78
CA GLY A 91 0.24 -14.12 -15.70
C GLY A 91 0.62 -14.25 -17.19
N GLY A 92 1.11 -15.42 -17.59
CA GLY A 92 1.34 -15.81 -18.99
C GLY A 92 0.11 -16.48 -19.60
#